data_AF-A0A397B2I4-F1
#
_entry.id   AF-A0A397B2I4-F1
#
_cell.length_a   1.000
_cell.length_b   1.000
_cell.length_c   1.000
_cell.angle_alpha   90.00
_cell.angle_beta   90.00
_cell.angle_gamma   90.00
#
_symmetry.space_group_name_H-M   'P 1'
#
loop_
_entity.id
_entity.type
_entity.pdbx_description
1 polymer ?
#
loop_
_entity_poly.entity_id
_entity_poly.type
_entity_poly.pdbx_seq_one_letter_code
_entity_poly.pdbx_strand_id
1 'polypeptide(L)'
;TRIGLYQLLPQAPPSTSYEGVFHPIFDAADPEFYFFAWQFVFEWLLGQRDVVSFEGDMGSLTIFSYVLNTVDTPPNSLEVPYNVAFYFRGCVIYATAVLVVVASMVTYHVIASRGHIEGWNIRKINRVGGVIWIGRPLLLLRSLLAACLISTDNLALVQFGPIGGTSAFAPNPLPWYKVILVSLEVIWFSDVVGDILVIITKAYTMQYSVKSIVLIWLTTVILTFASPVAHSASVDRHCTVVHVDFQLTCTAGTLYVGSFARFCTLLCLSLASTLLCFLYERLRHPQPDTTCANDSILLSSGARYLFQLRQWQYNGYCFLDKASGVINGVLCVELGHTYYILDIKLWKTFVIDLPEEARVPPGHPMYSRLRCAFPLLDHA
;
A
#
# COMPACT_ATOMS: atom_id res chain seq x y z
N THR A 1 23.92 -27.61 43.59
CA THR A 1 24.56 -26.28 43.46
C THR A 1 24.04 -25.39 44.57
N ARG A 2 24.92 -24.76 45.36
CA ARG A 2 24.50 -23.81 46.40
C ARG A 2 24.30 -22.45 45.72
N ILE A 3 23.05 -22.05 45.53
CA ILE A 3 22.71 -20.72 45.01
C ILE A 3 22.58 -19.79 46.22
N GLY A 4 23.19 -18.62 46.15
CA GLY A 4 23.22 -17.70 47.28
C GLY A 4 23.32 -16.22 46.90
N LEU A 5 23.46 -15.41 47.94
CA LEU A 5 23.80 -14.01 47.85
C LEU A 5 25.27 -13.85 48.22
N TYR A 6 25.96 -12.95 47.54
CA TYR A 6 27.34 -12.59 47.86
C TYR A 6 27.39 -11.11 48.26
N GLN A 7 27.99 -10.84 49.41
CA GLN A 7 28.07 -9.49 49.98
C GLN A 7 29.51 -9.19 50.39
N LEU A 8 29.93 -7.95 50.16
CA LEU A 8 31.21 -7.44 50.68
C LEU A 8 30.94 -6.72 51.99
N LEU A 9 31.45 -7.27 53.09
CA LEU A 9 31.27 -6.74 54.43
C LEU A 9 32.59 -6.14 54.95
N PRO A 10 32.56 -5.00 55.67
CA PRO A 10 33.75 -4.47 56.30
C PRO A 10 34.20 -5.38 57.44
N GLN A 11 35.50 -5.66 57.52
CA GLN A 11 36.07 -6.37 58.68
C GLN A 11 36.05 -5.46 59.92
N ALA A 12 35.94 -6.07 61.11
CA ALA A 12 35.81 -5.33 62.37
C ALA A 12 36.98 -4.34 62.55
N PRO A 13 36.72 -3.10 63.01
CA PRO A 13 37.79 -2.12 63.24
C PRO A 13 38.86 -2.70 64.19
N PRO A 14 40.17 -2.49 63.94
CA PRO A 14 40.77 -1.36 63.22
C PRO A 14 41.10 -1.58 61.73
N SER A 15 40.68 -2.68 61.10
CA SER A 15 41.01 -2.97 59.71
C SER A 15 40.14 -2.18 58.70
N THR A 16 40.75 -1.71 57.60
CA THR A 16 40.05 -1.10 56.45
C THR A 16 39.75 -2.10 55.33
N SER A 17 39.92 -3.41 55.59
CA SER A 17 39.70 -4.48 54.63
C SER A 17 38.23 -4.89 54.56
N TYR A 18 37.83 -5.35 53.37
CA TYR A 18 36.51 -5.93 53.11
C TYR A 18 36.66 -7.43 52.91
N GLU A 19 35.71 -8.19 53.42
CA GLU A 19 35.63 -9.63 53.23
C GLU A 19 34.36 -9.98 52.45
N GLY A 20 34.49 -10.89 51.48
CA GLY A 20 33.37 -11.38 50.71
C GLY A 20 32.72 -12.58 51.38
N VAL A 21 31.46 -12.44 51.75
CA VAL A 21 30.68 -13.48 52.43
C VAL A 21 29.60 -14.01 51.51
N PHE A 22 29.53 -15.35 51.43
CA PHE A 22 28.51 -16.07 50.67
C PHE A 22 27.43 -16.61 51.61
N HIS A 23 26.18 -16.29 51.32
CA HIS A 23 25.02 -16.76 52.07
C HIS A 23 24.12 -17.63 51.17
N PRO A 24 23.94 -18.93 51.46
CA PRO A 24 23.02 -19.76 50.70
C PRO A 24 21.58 -19.26 50.91
N ILE A 25 20.78 -19.26 49.84
CA ILE A 25 19.45 -18.64 49.91
C ILE A 25 18.44 -19.46 50.72
N PHE A 26 18.63 -20.77 50.76
CA PHE A 26 17.90 -21.68 51.64
C PHE A 26 18.90 -22.32 52.61
N ASP A 27 19.03 -21.73 53.79
CA ASP A 27 19.83 -22.28 54.89
C ASP A 27 18.91 -22.85 55.97
N ALA A 28 19.10 -24.12 56.33
CA ALA A 28 18.36 -24.75 57.42
C ALA A 28 18.67 -24.12 58.80
N ALA A 29 19.81 -23.41 58.90
CA ALA A 29 20.18 -22.67 60.10
C ALA A 29 19.44 -21.32 60.25
N ASP A 30 18.87 -20.78 59.16
CA ASP A 30 18.13 -19.51 59.15
C ASP A 30 16.79 -19.64 58.40
N PRO A 31 15.79 -20.31 59.03
CA PRO A 31 14.48 -20.49 58.42
C PRO A 31 13.67 -19.20 58.33
N GLU A 32 14.01 -18.15 59.09
CA GLU A 32 13.31 -16.86 59.04
C GLU A 32 13.54 -16.15 57.70
N PHE A 33 14.69 -16.38 57.08
CA PHE A 33 15.02 -15.85 55.76
C PHE A 33 14.22 -16.49 54.61
N TYR A 34 13.54 -17.63 54.84
CA TYR A 34 12.83 -18.36 53.77
C TYR A 34 11.76 -17.53 53.06
N PHE A 35 11.12 -16.59 53.77
CA PHE A 35 10.17 -15.66 53.15
C PHE A 35 10.83 -14.85 52.02
N PHE A 36 12.00 -14.26 52.30
CA PHE A 36 12.76 -13.49 51.30
C PHE A 36 13.35 -14.41 50.23
N ALA A 37 13.84 -15.59 50.61
CA ALA A 37 14.36 -16.59 49.67
C ALA A 37 13.34 -16.94 48.58
N TRP A 38 12.08 -17.16 48.96
CA TRP A 38 11.00 -17.40 48.01
C TRP A 38 10.68 -16.20 47.12
N GLN A 39 10.81 -14.97 47.63
CA GLN A 39 10.69 -13.76 46.81
C GLN A 39 11.77 -13.71 45.72
N PHE A 40 13.04 -13.99 46.03
CA PHE A 40 14.11 -14.06 45.03
C PHE A 40 13.86 -15.15 43.98
N VAL A 41 13.35 -16.32 44.41
CA VAL A 41 12.95 -17.39 43.48
C VAL A 41 11.79 -16.96 42.59
N PHE A 42 10.80 -16.26 43.15
CA PHE A 42 9.67 -15.75 42.37
C PHE A 42 10.12 -14.69 41.35
N GLU A 43 10.99 -13.76 41.74
CA GLU A 43 11.59 -12.77 40.83
C GLU A 43 12.41 -13.44 39.72
N TRP A 44 13.13 -14.52 40.02
CA TRP A 44 13.82 -15.33 39.01
C TRP A 44 12.86 -16.06 38.08
N LEU A 45 11.80 -16.67 38.60
CA LEU A 45 10.75 -17.30 37.78
C LEU A 45 10.04 -16.29 36.87
N LEU A 46 9.92 -15.04 37.31
CA LEU A 46 9.38 -13.93 36.52
C LEU A 46 10.40 -13.32 35.53
N GLY A 47 11.66 -13.78 35.53
CA GLY A 47 12.72 -13.23 34.69
C GLY A 47 13.21 -11.83 35.10
N GLN A 48 12.90 -11.39 36.32
CA GLN A 48 13.38 -10.14 36.91
C GLN A 48 14.75 -10.28 37.56
N ARG A 49 15.23 -11.51 37.74
CA ARG A 49 16.61 -11.81 38.17
C ARG A 49 17.14 -12.95 37.33
N ASP A 50 18.44 -12.97 37.16
CA ASP A 50 19.18 -14.09 36.59
C ASP A 50 19.99 -14.78 37.68
N VAL A 51 20.22 -16.09 37.51
CA VAL A 51 21.16 -16.86 38.34
C VAL A 51 22.43 -17.05 37.53
N VAL A 52 23.54 -16.49 38.00
CA VAL A 52 24.82 -16.50 37.31
C VAL A 52 25.80 -17.37 38.07
N SER A 53 26.50 -18.25 37.36
CA SER A 53 27.60 -19.05 37.92
C SER A 53 28.93 -18.49 37.41
N PHE A 54 29.74 -17.98 38.32
CA PHE A 54 31.11 -17.57 38.04
C PHE A 54 32.03 -18.76 38.29
N GLU A 55 32.68 -19.25 37.26
CA GLU A 55 33.65 -20.34 37.34
C GLU A 55 35.06 -19.77 37.28
N GLY A 56 35.87 -20.08 38.28
CA GLY A 56 37.28 -19.72 38.33
C GLY A 56 38.14 -20.91 38.70
N ASP A 57 39.46 -20.70 38.67
CA ASP A 57 40.45 -21.76 38.86
C ASP A 57 40.33 -22.50 40.21
N MET A 58 39.79 -21.82 41.23
CA MET A 58 39.67 -22.34 42.60
C MET A 58 38.21 -22.69 43.02
N GLY A 59 37.25 -22.65 42.10
CA GLY A 59 35.87 -23.05 42.39
C GLY A 59 34.81 -22.31 41.58
N SER A 60 33.55 -22.56 41.92
CA SER A 60 32.39 -21.90 41.30
C SER A 60 31.55 -21.15 42.34
N LEU A 61 31.11 -19.96 41.96
CA LEU A 61 30.26 -19.08 42.76
C LEU A 61 28.94 -18.86 42.01
N THR A 62 27.85 -19.47 42.48
CA THR A 62 26.52 -19.31 41.88
C THR A 62 25.67 -18.34 42.69
N ILE A 63 25.33 -17.18 42.13
CA ILE A 63 24.64 -16.09 42.82
C ILE A 63 23.44 -15.55 42.02
N PHE A 64 22.48 -14.95 42.73
CA PHE A 64 21.44 -14.15 42.09
C PHE A 64 21.99 -12.80 41.63
N SER A 65 21.60 -12.37 40.44
CA SER A 65 21.82 -11.00 39.98
C SER A 65 21.02 -10.01 40.80
N TYR A 66 21.34 -8.72 40.64
CA TYR A 66 20.44 -7.64 41.05
C TYR A 66 19.09 -7.74 40.31
N VAL A 67 18.04 -7.11 40.84
CA VAL A 67 16.73 -7.04 40.14
C VAL A 67 16.90 -6.24 38.85
N LEU A 68 16.71 -6.91 37.73
CA LEU A 68 16.57 -6.32 36.41
C LEU A 68 15.10 -5.96 36.23
N ASN A 69 14.75 -4.72 36.55
CA ASN A 69 13.46 -4.20 36.14
C ASN A 69 13.46 -4.03 34.63
N THR A 70 12.46 -4.59 33.95
CA THR A 70 12.21 -4.29 32.54
C THR A 70 11.88 -2.81 32.44
N VAL A 71 12.83 -2.01 31.97
CA VAL A 71 12.58 -0.61 31.66
C VAL A 71 11.90 -0.59 30.30
N ASP A 72 10.64 -0.18 30.28
CA ASP A 72 9.97 0.19 29.04
C ASP A 72 10.63 1.45 28.50
N THR A 73 11.69 1.29 27.71
CA THR A 73 12.27 2.37 26.90
C THR A 73 11.56 2.35 25.55
N PRO A 74 10.53 3.20 25.34
CA PRO A 74 9.92 3.28 24.03
C PRO A 74 11.00 3.70 23.01
N PRO A 75 10.99 3.13 21.79
CA PRO A 75 11.91 3.55 20.75
C PRO A 75 11.74 5.05 20.49
N ASN A 76 12.85 5.74 20.21
CA ASN A 76 12.84 7.16 19.90
C ASN A 76 11.89 7.43 18.72
N SER A 77 10.87 8.26 18.94
CA SER A 77 9.87 8.57 17.92
C SER A 77 10.45 9.26 16.69
N LEU A 78 11.62 9.89 16.81
CA LEU A 78 12.34 10.52 15.70
C LEU A 78 13.10 9.50 14.82
N GLU A 79 13.41 8.30 15.37
CA GLU A 79 14.10 7.23 14.64
C GLU A 79 13.12 6.32 13.89
N VAL A 80 11.85 6.28 14.30
CA VAL A 80 10.79 5.57 13.59
C VAL A 80 10.37 6.40 12.37
N PRO A 81 10.44 5.87 11.13
CA PRO A 81 10.10 6.62 9.90
C PRO A 81 8.59 6.81 9.72
N TYR A 82 7.88 7.26 10.77
CA TYR A 82 6.44 7.51 10.76
C TYR A 82 6.04 8.54 9.70
N ASN A 83 6.88 9.55 9.49
CA ASN A 83 6.58 10.67 8.60
C ASN A 83 6.28 10.20 7.17
N VAL A 84 7.17 9.39 6.58
CA VAL A 84 7.00 8.92 5.19
C VAL A 84 5.79 8.01 5.04
N ALA A 85 5.60 7.06 5.97
CA ALA A 85 4.45 6.16 5.96
C ALA A 85 3.12 6.94 6.11
N PHE A 86 3.10 7.97 6.95
CA PHE A 86 1.95 8.86 7.14
C PHE A 86 1.62 9.63 5.85
N TYR A 87 2.61 10.23 5.19
CA TYR A 87 2.41 10.93 3.91
C TYR A 87 1.89 9.98 2.83
N PHE A 88 2.51 8.81 2.66
CA PHE A 88 2.09 7.82 1.68
C PHE A 88 0.66 7.33 1.94
N ARG A 89 0.30 7.09 3.20
CA ARG A 89 -1.08 6.78 3.58
C ARG A 89 -2.03 7.92 3.22
N GLY A 90 -1.65 9.17 3.49
CA GLY A 90 -2.40 10.36 3.10
C GLY A 90 -2.65 10.43 1.59
N CYS A 91 -1.62 10.17 0.76
CA CYS A 91 -1.75 10.13 -0.70
C CYS A 91 -2.73 9.03 -1.18
N VAL A 92 -2.67 7.84 -0.57
CA VAL A 92 -3.58 6.73 -0.89
C VAL A 92 -5.03 7.08 -0.51
N ILE A 93 -5.24 7.67 0.67
CA ILE A 93 -6.58 8.13 1.11
C ILE A 93 -7.11 9.22 0.18
N TYR A 94 -6.29 10.21 -0.17
CA TYR A 94 -6.65 11.26 -1.11
C TYR A 94 -7.09 10.68 -2.47
N ALA A 95 -6.29 9.78 -3.04
CA ALA A 95 -6.62 9.14 -4.32
C ALA A 95 -7.95 8.38 -4.24
N THR A 96 -8.19 7.64 -3.15
CA THR A 96 -9.47 6.94 -2.95
C THR A 96 -10.64 7.92 -2.81
N ALA A 97 -10.48 9.00 -2.03
CA ALA A 97 -11.52 10.01 -1.85
C ALA A 97 -11.90 10.67 -3.18
N VAL A 98 -10.91 11.03 -4.01
CA VAL A 98 -11.14 11.59 -5.35
C VAL A 98 -11.88 10.60 -6.24
N LEU A 99 -11.49 9.31 -6.27
CA LEU A 99 -12.22 8.31 -7.06
C LEU A 99 -13.66 8.12 -6.60
N VAL A 100 -13.93 8.20 -5.29
CA VAL A 100 -15.29 8.16 -4.74
C VAL A 100 -16.10 9.37 -5.22
N VAL A 101 -15.53 10.58 -5.20
CA VAL A 101 -16.18 11.79 -5.73
C VAL A 101 -16.49 11.63 -7.21
N VAL A 102 -15.52 11.21 -8.02
CA VAL A 102 -15.70 10.98 -9.46
C VAL A 102 -16.77 9.91 -9.72
N ALA A 103 -16.73 8.79 -8.99
CA ALA A 103 -17.73 7.73 -9.11
C ALA A 103 -19.12 8.25 -8.76
N SER A 104 -19.26 9.06 -7.70
CA SER A 104 -20.54 9.66 -7.31
C SER A 104 -21.12 10.59 -8.39
N MET A 105 -20.27 11.42 -9.02
CA MET A 105 -20.65 12.28 -10.14
C MET A 105 -21.08 11.46 -11.37
N VAL A 106 -20.33 10.40 -11.71
CA VAL A 106 -20.69 9.47 -12.79
C VAL A 106 -22.04 8.83 -12.50
N THR A 107 -22.25 8.28 -11.31
CA THR A 107 -23.51 7.66 -10.89
C THR A 107 -24.68 8.64 -10.94
N TYR A 108 -24.49 9.89 -10.51
CA TYR A 108 -25.50 10.94 -10.64
C TYR A 108 -25.93 11.13 -12.09
N HIS A 109 -24.97 11.27 -13.02
CA HIS A 109 -25.28 11.42 -14.45
C HIS A 109 -25.91 10.16 -15.06
N VAL A 110 -25.53 8.96 -14.62
CA VAL A 110 -26.18 7.70 -15.04
C VAL A 110 -27.67 7.70 -14.67
N ILE A 111 -27.99 8.10 -13.43
CA ILE A 111 -29.37 8.14 -12.94
C ILE A 111 -30.15 9.26 -13.65
N ALA A 112 -29.57 10.46 -13.74
CA ALA A 112 -30.20 11.62 -14.38
C ALA A 112 -30.51 11.38 -15.86
N SER A 113 -29.65 10.63 -16.56
CA SER A 113 -29.83 10.23 -17.97
C SER A 113 -30.71 8.99 -18.16
N ARG A 114 -31.26 8.40 -17.08
CA ARG A 114 -32.04 7.15 -17.12
C ARG A 114 -31.30 6.00 -17.81
N GLY A 115 -29.97 5.96 -17.70
CA GLY A 115 -29.13 4.95 -18.33
C GLY A 115 -28.86 5.16 -19.83
N HIS A 116 -29.24 6.29 -20.41
CA HIS A 116 -28.88 6.66 -21.78
C HIS A 116 -27.42 7.13 -21.88
N ILE A 117 -26.47 6.23 -21.65
CA ILE A 117 -25.01 6.47 -21.62
C ILE A 117 -24.24 5.30 -22.23
N GLU A 118 -22.96 5.53 -22.55
CA GLU A 118 -22.08 4.47 -23.04
C GLU A 118 -21.48 3.65 -21.89
N GLY A 119 -22.12 2.51 -21.57
CA GLY A 119 -21.73 1.65 -20.44
C GLY A 119 -20.28 1.15 -20.52
N TRP A 120 -19.75 0.94 -21.73
CA TRP A 120 -18.35 0.52 -21.90
C TRP A 120 -17.34 1.60 -21.51
N ASN A 121 -17.73 2.88 -21.59
CA ASN A 121 -16.86 3.99 -21.18
C ASN A 121 -16.79 4.10 -19.64
N ILE A 122 -17.87 3.76 -18.94
CA ILE A 122 -17.91 3.75 -17.47
C ILE A 122 -16.89 2.78 -16.86
N ARG A 123 -16.71 1.62 -17.48
CA ARG A 123 -15.71 0.62 -17.05
C ARG A 123 -14.26 1.14 -17.08
N LYS A 124 -14.02 2.29 -17.71
CA LYS A 124 -12.71 2.93 -17.83
C LYS A 124 -12.52 4.05 -16.80
N ILE A 125 -13.39 4.13 -15.78
CA ILE A 125 -13.28 5.12 -14.69
C ILE A 125 -11.92 5.08 -14.00
N ASN A 126 -11.40 3.89 -13.70
CA ASN A 126 -10.08 3.77 -13.05
C ASN A 126 -8.98 4.23 -14.02
N ARG A 127 -8.91 3.62 -15.21
CA ARG A 127 -7.84 3.89 -16.17
C ARG A 127 -7.80 5.31 -16.71
N VAL A 128 -8.95 5.88 -17.10
CA VAL A 128 -9.04 7.24 -17.66
C VAL A 128 -9.30 8.25 -16.55
N GLY A 129 -10.34 8.03 -15.74
CA GLY A 129 -10.71 8.96 -14.67
C GLY A 129 -9.63 9.09 -13.60
N GLY A 130 -9.03 7.97 -13.18
CA GLY A 130 -7.94 8.01 -12.19
C GLY A 130 -6.78 8.90 -12.65
N VAL A 131 -6.32 8.75 -13.89
CA VAL A 131 -5.21 9.56 -14.43
C VAL A 131 -5.57 11.04 -14.44
N ILE A 132 -6.79 11.38 -14.84
CA ILE A 132 -7.22 12.76 -15.02
C ILE A 132 -7.47 13.49 -13.71
N TRP A 133 -8.09 12.81 -12.75
CA TRP A 133 -8.52 13.44 -11.50
C TRP A 133 -7.47 13.34 -10.39
N ILE A 134 -6.65 12.28 -10.39
CA ILE A 134 -5.61 12.08 -9.37
C ILE A 134 -4.22 12.48 -9.91
N GLY A 135 -3.93 12.14 -11.16
CA GLY A 135 -2.63 12.35 -11.77
C GLY A 135 -1.72 11.12 -11.74
N ARG A 136 -0.86 11.01 -12.75
CA ARG A 136 0.07 9.88 -12.95
C ARG A 136 1.00 9.61 -11.75
N PRO A 137 1.63 10.62 -11.10
CA PRO A 137 2.59 10.36 -10.01
C PRO A 137 1.95 9.71 -8.78
N LEU A 138 0.75 10.15 -8.39
CA LEU A 138 0.04 9.61 -7.23
C LEU A 138 -0.50 8.21 -7.49
N LEU A 139 -0.96 7.93 -8.72
CA LEU A 139 -1.31 6.55 -9.12
C LEU A 139 -0.09 5.63 -9.14
N LEU A 140 1.06 6.12 -9.63
CA LEU A 140 2.30 5.36 -9.60
C LEU A 140 2.70 5.03 -8.16
N LEU A 141 2.71 6.03 -7.27
CA LEU A 141 2.97 5.82 -5.84
C LEU A 141 2.04 4.76 -5.25
N ARG A 142 0.73 4.87 -5.52
CA ARG A 142 -0.28 3.90 -5.04
C ARG A 142 0.02 2.47 -5.51
N SER A 143 0.41 2.32 -6.78
CA SER A 143 0.78 1.01 -7.35
C SER A 143 2.05 0.41 -6.73
N LEU A 144 3.06 1.25 -6.48
CA LEU A 144 4.32 0.83 -5.89
C LEU A 144 4.12 0.41 -4.43
N LEU A 145 3.28 1.13 -3.69
CA LEU A 145 2.92 0.75 -2.31
C LEU A 145 2.19 -0.59 -2.28
N ALA A 146 1.28 -0.84 -3.21
CA ALA A 146 0.63 -2.15 -3.34
C ALA A 146 1.63 -3.27 -3.63
N ALA A 147 2.57 -3.04 -4.56
CA ALA A 147 3.63 -3.99 -4.85
C ALA A 147 4.53 -4.23 -3.63
N CYS A 148 4.87 -3.20 -2.86
CA CYS A 148 5.61 -3.33 -1.60
C CYS A 148 4.83 -4.18 -0.57
N LEU A 149 3.53 -3.93 -0.41
CA LEU A 149 2.67 -4.68 0.51
C LEU A 149 2.58 -6.17 0.16
N ILE A 150 2.46 -6.52 -1.12
CA ILE A 150 2.45 -7.92 -1.57
C ILE A 150 3.85 -8.57 -1.48
N SER A 151 4.90 -7.75 -1.51
CA SER A 151 6.29 -8.20 -1.43
C SER A 151 6.81 -8.29 0.01
N THR A 152 5.96 -8.02 1.00
CA THR A 152 6.31 -7.97 2.43
C THR A 152 5.40 -8.90 3.21
N ASP A 153 5.96 -9.65 4.15
CA ASP A 153 5.17 -10.47 5.08
C ASP A 153 4.58 -9.59 6.20
N ASN A 154 3.38 -9.94 6.67
CA ASN A 154 2.73 -9.19 7.74
C ASN A 154 3.05 -9.86 9.08
N LEU A 155 3.86 -9.18 9.89
CA LEU A 155 4.24 -9.62 11.23
C LEU A 155 3.50 -8.78 12.28
N ALA A 156 2.85 -9.46 13.22
CA ALA A 156 2.28 -8.83 14.41
C ALA A 156 3.23 -9.06 15.59
N LEU A 157 3.48 -8.02 16.39
CA LEU A 157 4.16 -8.19 17.67
C LEU A 157 3.14 -8.66 18.71
N VAL A 158 3.27 -9.90 19.18
CA VAL A 158 2.34 -10.54 20.12
C VAL A 158 3.06 -10.77 21.44
N GLN A 159 2.37 -10.52 22.55
CA GLN A 159 2.85 -10.82 23.89
C GLN A 159 2.43 -12.23 24.31
N PHE A 160 3.35 -12.99 24.88
CA PHE A 160 3.18 -14.36 25.35
C PHE A 160 3.35 -14.44 26.87
N GLY A 161 2.68 -15.43 27.48
CA GLY A 161 2.69 -15.71 28.92
C GLY A 161 1.51 -15.08 29.68
N PRO A 162 1.19 -15.56 30.90
CA PRO A 162 0.02 -15.13 31.67
C PRO A 162 0.01 -13.63 32.02
N ILE A 163 1.18 -13.01 32.02
CA ILE A 163 1.42 -11.61 32.38
C ILE A 163 2.05 -10.79 31.23
N GLY A 164 2.18 -11.38 30.02
CA GLY A 164 2.75 -10.68 28.85
C GLY A 164 4.27 -10.40 28.92
N GLY A 165 5.02 -11.18 29.69
CA GLY A 165 6.45 -10.94 29.94
C GLY A 165 7.39 -11.20 28.76
N THR A 166 6.91 -11.76 27.65
CA THR A 166 7.72 -11.94 26.43
C THR A 166 6.97 -11.43 25.20
N SER A 167 7.62 -10.65 24.34
CA SER A 167 7.08 -10.20 23.06
C SER A 167 7.78 -10.93 21.92
N ALA A 168 7.02 -11.51 20.99
CA ALA A 168 7.59 -12.12 19.78
C ALA A 168 6.78 -11.75 18.53
N PHE A 169 7.47 -11.72 17.39
CA PHE A 169 6.81 -11.55 16.10
C PHE A 169 6.10 -12.84 15.70
N ALA A 170 4.81 -12.74 15.42
CA ALA A 170 3.98 -13.82 14.92
C ALA A 170 3.50 -13.50 13.49
N PRO A 171 3.49 -14.49 12.58
CA PRO A 171 2.91 -14.31 11.25
C PRO A 171 1.42 -13.96 11.34
N ASN A 172 1.01 -12.92 10.63
CA ASN A 172 -0.38 -12.47 10.55
C ASN A 172 -0.79 -12.30 9.08
N PRO A 173 -0.88 -13.40 8.32
CA PRO A 173 -1.05 -13.37 6.88
C PRO A 173 -2.33 -12.62 6.48
N LEU A 174 -2.25 -11.88 5.37
CA LEU A 174 -3.40 -11.19 4.81
C LEU A 174 -4.50 -12.19 4.45
N PRO A 175 -5.76 -11.96 4.85
CA PRO A 175 -6.87 -12.80 4.41
C PRO A 175 -7.04 -12.75 2.89
N TRP A 176 -7.52 -13.85 2.31
CA TRP A 176 -7.58 -14.06 0.85
C TRP A 176 -8.23 -12.91 0.07
N TYR A 177 -9.29 -12.29 0.61
CA TYR A 177 -9.99 -11.19 -0.06
C TYR A 177 -9.16 -9.90 -0.10
N LYS A 178 -8.31 -9.66 0.91
CA LYS A 178 -7.37 -8.52 0.90
C LYS A 178 -6.27 -8.75 -0.12
N VAL A 179 -5.81 -9.99 -0.31
CA VAL A 179 -4.86 -10.35 -1.37
C VAL A 179 -5.43 -10.04 -2.76
N ILE A 180 -6.69 -10.40 -3.01
CA ILE A 180 -7.37 -10.07 -4.27
C ILE A 180 -7.49 -8.56 -4.46
N LEU A 181 -7.88 -7.83 -3.41
CA LEU A 181 -8.05 -6.37 -3.46
C LEU A 181 -6.72 -5.66 -3.71
N VAL A 182 -5.66 -5.98 -2.97
CA VAL A 182 -4.33 -5.34 -3.16
C VAL A 182 -3.72 -5.70 -4.51
N SER A 183 -4.03 -6.87 -5.07
CA SER A 183 -3.60 -7.23 -6.43
C SER A 183 -4.24 -6.33 -7.50
N LEU A 184 -5.46 -5.81 -7.26
CA LEU A 184 -6.06 -4.80 -8.15
C LEU A 184 -5.31 -3.47 -8.07
N GLU A 185 -4.72 -3.14 -6.93
CA GLU A 185 -3.95 -1.90 -6.75
C GLU A 185 -2.60 -1.93 -7.50
N VAL A 186 -2.07 -3.11 -7.82
CA VAL A 186 -0.86 -3.24 -8.66
C VAL A 186 -1.14 -2.81 -10.11
N ILE A 187 -2.39 -2.95 -10.59
CA ILE A 187 -2.77 -2.65 -11.99
C ILE A 187 -2.52 -1.19 -12.35
N TRP A 188 -2.62 -0.28 -11.38
CA TRP A 188 -2.35 1.15 -11.55
C TRP A 188 -0.97 1.41 -12.18
N PHE A 189 0.02 0.54 -11.94
CA PHE A 189 1.32 0.63 -12.56
C PHE A 189 1.22 0.50 -14.09
N SER A 190 0.51 -0.52 -14.58
CA SER A 190 0.28 -0.73 -16.02
C SER A 190 -0.63 0.34 -16.62
N ASP A 191 -1.59 0.88 -15.87
CA ASP A 191 -2.41 2.00 -16.34
C ASP A 191 -1.58 3.28 -16.55
N VAL A 192 -0.68 3.62 -15.61
CA VAL A 192 0.24 4.77 -15.76
C VAL A 192 1.18 4.57 -16.95
N VAL A 193 1.81 3.40 -17.06
CA VAL A 193 2.69 3.06 -18.19
C VAL A 193 1.92 3.11 -19.50
N GLY A 194 0.71 2.53 -19.53
CA GLY A 194 -0.16 2.51 -20.71
C GLY A 194 -0.59 3.91 -21.14
N ASP A 195 -0.85 4.82 -20.21
CA ASP A 195 -1.21 6.21 -20.51
C ASP A 195 0.00 7.06 -20.97
N ILE A 196 1.23 6.68 -20.60
CA ILE A 196 2.45 7.23 -21.22
C ILE A 196 2.62 6.70 -22.65
N LEU A 197 2.45 5.39 -22.83
CA LEU A 197 2.65 4.71 -24.11
C LEU A 197 1.46 4.87 -25.08
N VAL A 198 0.37 5.52 -24.69
CA VAL A 198 -0.81 5.74 -25.55
C VAL A 198 -0.46 6.52 -26.82
N ILE A 199 0.53 7.42 -26.75
CA ILE A 199 1.02 8.21 -27.90
C ILE A 199 1.64 7.30 -28.98
N ILE A 200 2.25 6.18 -28.55
CA ILE A 200 2.89 5.19 -29.42
C ILE A 200 1.86 4.14 -29.86
N THR A 201 1.06 3.63 -28.92
CA THR A 201 0.16 2.49 -29.14
C THR A 201 -1.16 2.89 -29.82
N LYS A 202 -1.63 4.14 -29.66
CA LYS A 202 -2.76 4.75 -30.38
C LYS A 202 -3.99 3.83 -30.41
N ALA A 203 -4.50 3.49 -31.60
CA ALA A 203 -5.72 2.69 -31.79
C ALA A 203 -5.65 1.28 -31.17
N TYR A 204 -4.44 0.72 -30.97
CA TYR A 204 -4.28 -0.57 -30.30
C TYR A 204 -4.59 -0.54 -28.80
N THR A 205 -4.55 0.65 -28.16
CA THR A 205 -4.68 0.82 -26.70
C THR A 205 -5.95 0.20 -26.13
N MET A 206 -7.06 0.33 -26.85
CA MET A 206 -8.33 -0.24 -26.42
C MET A 206 -8.30 -1.76 -26.37
N GLN A 207 -7.72 -2.40 -27.39
CA GLN A 207 -7.78 -3.85 -27.58
C GLN A 207 -6.85 -4.58 -26.61
N TYR A 208 -5.61 -4.12 -26.46
CA TYR A 208 -4.66 -4.82 -25.60
C TYR A 208 -4.91 -4.54 -24.12
N SER A 209 -5.44 -3.36 -23.74
CA SER A 209 -5.41 -2.97 -22.33
C SER A 209 -6.36 -3.77 -21.44
N VAL A 210 -7.53 -4.16 -21.93
CA VAL A 210 -8.43 -5.04 -21.17
C VAL A 210 -7.76 -6.40 -20.94
N LYS A 211 -7.07 -6.93 -21.97
CA LYS A 211 -6.36 -8.21 -21.91
C LYS A 211 -5.18 -8.15 -20.93
N SER A 212 -4.39 -7.07 -20.98
CA SER A 212 -3.25 -6.89 -20.09
C SER A 212 -3.67 -6.73 -18.64
N ILE A 213 -4.73 -5.96 -18.35
CA ILE A 213 -5.25 -5.78 -16.99
C ILE A 213 -5.66 -7.13 -16.37
N VAL A 214 -6.43 -7.94 -17.11
CA VAL A 214 -6.85 -9.27 -16.65
C VAL A 214 -5.66 -10.19 -16.42
N LEU A 215 -4.69 -10.19 -17.35
CA LEU A 215 -3.49 -11.01 -17.24
C LEU A 215 -2.62 -10.61 -16.04
N ILE A 216 -2.40 -9.32 -15.82
CA ILE A 216 -1.62 -8.80 -14.69
C ILE A 216 -2.29 -9.16 -13.37
N TRP A 217 -3.61 -8.96 -13.27
CA TRP A 217 -4.35 -9.29 -12.07
C TRP A 217 -4.28 -10.78 -11.74
N LEU A 218 -4.59 -11.64 -12.71
CA LEU A 218 -4.53 -13.10 -12.52
C LEU A 218 -3.13 -13.57 -12.14
N THR A 219 -2.10 -13.11 -12.86
CA THR A 219 -0.73 -13.53 -12.59
C THR A 219 -0.23 -13.03 -11.23
N THR A 220 -0.61 -11.80 -10.81
CA THR A 220 -0.29 -11.26 -9.47
C THR A 220 -0.97 -12.08 -8.36
N VAL A 221 -2.25 -12.40 -8.53
CA VAL A 221 -3.00 -13.21 -7.55
C VAL A 221 -2.42 -14.62 -7.45
N ILE A 222 -2.22 -15.30 -8.59
CA ILE A 222 -1.66 -16.65 -8.65
C ILE A 222 -0.27 -16.67 -8.01
N LEU A 223 0.60 -15.73 -8.37
CA LEU A 223 1.94 -15.66 -7.82
C LEU A 223 1.92 -15.46 -6.29
N THR A 224 0.96 -14.67 -5.77
CA THR A 224 0.83 -14.40 -4.33
C THR A 224 0.32 -15.59 -3.55
N PHE A 225 -0.57 -16.40 -4.12
CA PHE A 225 -1.01 -17.65 -3.48
C PHE A 225 -0.02 -18.80 -3.64
N ALA A 226 0.61 -18.95 -4.81
CA ALA A 226 1.52 -20.06 -5.09
C ALA A 226 2.87 -19.91 -4.38
N SER A 227 3.33 -18.68 -4.17
CA SER A 227 4.59 -18.37 -3.52
C SER A 227 4.42 -17.13 -2.63
N PRO A 228 3.89 -17.29 -1.40
CA PRO A 228 3.79 -16.21 -0.43
C PRO A 228 5.20 -15.81 0.06
N VAL A 229 5.36 -14.53 0.40
CA VAL A 229 6.62 -14.02 0.96
C VAL A 229 6.75 -14.49 2.40
N ALA A 230 7.89 -15.09 2.74
CA ALA A 230 8.24 -15.47 4.11
C ALA A 230 9.28 -14.48 4.67
N HIS A 231 9.10 -14.09 5.92
CA HIS A 231 10.13 -13.36 6.68
C HIS A 231 11.30 -14.28 7.05
N SER A 232 12.48 -13.70 7.27
CA SER A 232 13.66 -14.39 7.78
C SER A 232 14.28 -13.57 8.90
N ALA A 233 14.57 -14.21 10.03
CA ALA A 233 15.22 -13.58 11.17
C ALA A 233 16.52 -14.33 11.49
N SER A 234 17.64 -13.61 11.52
CA SER A 234 18.89 -14.10 12.10
C SER A 234 19.09 -13.43 13.45
N VAL A 235 19.39 -14.21 14.48
CA VAL A 235 19.72 -13.71 15.81
C VAL A 235 21.20 -13.95 16.01
N ASP A 236 21.94 -12.86 16.19
CA ASP A 236 23.37 -12.88 16.47
C ASP A 236 23.66 -11.73 17.43
N ARG A 237 23.81 -12.08 18.72
CA ARG A 237 23.91 -11.11 19.81
C ARG A 237 25.37 -10.76 20.06
N HIS A 238 25.78 -9.62 19.54
CA HIS A 238 27.06 -9.00 19.85
C HIS A 238 26.84 -7.70 20.63
N CYS A 239 27.32 -7.67 21.86
CA CYS A 239 27.24 -6.50 22.72
C CYS A 239 28.65 -5.99 23.03
N THR A 240 28.88 -4.71 22.82
CA THR A 240 30.13 -4.05 23.18
C THR A 240 29.87 -3.04 24.31
N VAL A 241 30.71 -3.10 25.33
CA VAL A 241 30.69 -2.12 26.42
C VAL A 241 31.40 -0.86 25.91
N VAL A 242 30.64 0.19 25.62
CA VAL A 242 31.20 1.48 25.17
C VAL A 242 31.72 2.25 26.37
N HIS A 243 30.92 2.28 27.44
CA HIS A 243 31.30 2.85 28.73
C HIS A 243 30.82 1.91 29.83
N VAL A 244 31.75 1.41 30.64
CA VAL A 244 31.45 0.57 31.83
C VAL A 244 30.44 1.32 32.69
N ASP A 245 29.37 0.63 33.07
CA ASP A 245 28.21 1.14 33.85
C ASP A 245 27.31 2.18 33.19
N PHE A 246 27.67 2.79 32.05
CA PHE A 246 26.89 3.85 31.41
C PHE A 246 26.24 3.47 30.09
N GLN A 247 26.92 2.68 29.25
CA GLN A 247 26.44 2.39 27.90
C GLN A 247 26.94 1.06 27.36
N LEU A 248 25.98 0.26 26.90
CA LEU A 248 26.20 -1.01 26.22
C LEU A 248 25.44 -0.98 24.89
N THR A 249 26.15 -1.21 23.78
CA THR A 249 25.55 -1.23 22.44
C THR A 249 25.47 -2.68 21.98
N CYS A 250 24.26 -3.19 21.80
CA CYS A 250 24.03 -4.54 21.29
C CYS A 250 23.50 -4.52 19.85
N THR A 251 24.15 -5.26 18.96
CA THR A 251 23.52 -5.75 17.73
C THR A 251 22.94 -7.14 18.04
N ALA A 252 21.61 -7.28 18.02
CA ALA A 252 20.95 -8.53 18.41
C ALA A 252 20.62 -9.46 17.23
N GLY A 253 20.51 -8.93 16.01
CA GLY A 253 20.12 -9.71 14.84
C GLY A 253 19.59 -8.85 13.70
N THR A 254 19.29 -9.49 12.56
CA THR A 254 18.67 -8.84 11.40
C THR A 254 17.34 -9.51 11.05
N LEU A 255 16.32 -8.69 10.79
CA LEU A 255 14.98 -9.16 10.40
C LEU A 255 14.68 -8.70 8.97
N TYR A 256 14.55 -9.66 8.06
CA TYR A 256 14.10 -9.45 6.69
C TYR A 256 12.60 -9.72 6.62
N VAL A 257 11.80 -8.66 6.43
CA VAL A 257 10.33 -8.77 6.39
C VAL A 257 9.81 -8.91 4.95
N GLY A 258 10.57 -8.49 3.95
CA GLY A 258 10.13 -8.50 2.55
C GLY A 258 11.20 -8.90 1.56
N SER A 259 10.79 -9.11 0.32
CA SER A 259 11.65 -9.53 -0.79
C SER A 259 11.67 -8.48 -1.90
N PHE A 260 12.82 -7.84 -2.09
CA PHE A 260 13.03 -6.90 -3.20
C PHE A 260 12.95 -7.61 -4.56
N ALA A 261 13.41 -8.88 -4.63
CA ALA A 261 13.27 -9.69 -5.84
C ALA A 261 11.79 -9.90 -6.20
N ARG A 262 10.92 -10.11 -5.20
CA ARG A 262 9.48 -10.23 -5.41
C ARG A 262 8.87 -8.93 -5.94
N PHE A 263 9.26 -7.81 -5.36
CA PHE A 263 8.83 -6.48 -5.81
C PHE A 263 9.18 -6.25 -7.29
N CYS A 264 10.44 -6.46 -7.66
CA CYS A 264 10.88 -6.37 -9.06
C CYS A 264 10.13 -7.35 -9.97
N THR A 265 9.88 -8.57 -9.50
CA THR A 265 9.12 -9.59 -10.26
C THR A 265 7.72 -9.08 -10.62
N LEU A 266 7.00 -8.45 -9.68
CA LEU A 266 5.65 -7.91 -9.94
C LEU A 266 5.66 -6.79 -10.98
N LEU A 267 6.65 -5.90 -10.93
CA LEU A 267 6.79 -4.82 -11.92
C LEU A 267 7.15 -5.36 -13.31
N CYS A 268 8.13 -6.27 -13.38
CA CYS A 268 8.53 -6.92 -14.62
C CYS A 268 7.39 -7.72 -15.24
N LEU A 269 6.62 -8.45 -14.43
CA LEU A 269 5.44 -9.20 -14.87
C LEU A 269 4.35 -8.27 -15.42
N SER A 270 4.16 -7.10 -14.80
CA SER A 270 3.22 -6.08 -15.27
C SER A 270 3.63 -5.50 -16.63
N LEU A 271 4.92 -5.18 -16.80
CA LEU A 271 5.47 -4.69 -18.08
C LEU A 271 5.39 -5.79 -19.16
N ALA A 272 5.84 -7.01 -18.84
CA ALA A 272 5.85 -8.13 -19.77
C ALA A 272 4.44 -8.49 -20.24
N SER A 273 3.47 -8.53 -19.33
CA SER A 273 2.06 -8.79 -19.66
C SER A 273 1.50 -7.70 -20.59
N THR A 274 1.82 -6.43 -20.31
CA THR A 274 1.42 -5.30 -21.17
C THR A 274 2.02 -5.42 -22.57
N LEU A 275 3.32 -5.69 -22.66
CA LEU A 275 4.04 -5.85 -23.92
C LEU A 275 3.53 -7.05 -24.72
N LEU A 276 3.32 -8.20 -24.08
CA LEU A 276 2.83 -9.42 -24.72
C LEU A 276 1.43 -9.22 -25.31
N CYS A 277 0.51 -8.62 -24.56
CA CYS A 277 -0.82 -8.30 -25.07
C CYS A 277 -0.77 -7.30 -26.22
N PHE A 278 0.10 -6.29 -26.15
CA PHE A 278 0.27 -5.33 -27.25
C PHE A 278 0.81 -5.99 -28.52
N LEU A 279 1.86 -6.81 -28.41
CA LEU A 279 2.44 -7.53 -29.54
C LEU A 279 1.44 -8.51 -30.13
N TYR A 280 0.67 -9.21 -29.29
CA TYR A 280 -0.39 -10.11 -29.74
C TYR A 280 -1.45 -9.39 -30.59
N GLU A 281 -1.96 -8.23 -30.15
CA GLU A 281 -2.90 -7.44 -30.95
C GLU A 281 -2.28 -6.91 -32.24
N ARG A 282 -1.03 -6.43 -32.17
CA ARG A 282 -0.32 -5.89 -33.33
C ARG A 282 -0.07 -6.95 -34.41
N LEU A 283 0.23 -8.18 -34.02
CA LEU A 283 0.43 -9.30 -34.95
C LEU A 283 -0.90 -9.80 -35.53
N ARG A 284 -1.97 -9.83 -34.73
CA ARG A 284 -3.28 -10.34 -35.15
C ARG A 284 -4.06 -9.34 -36.01
N HIS A 285 -3.91 -8.04 -35.73
CA HIS A 285 -4.63 -6.96 -36.40
C HIS A 285 -3.67 -5.85 -36.85
N PRO A 286 -2.88 -6.05 -37.93
CA PRO A 286 -1.84 -5.10 -38.35
C PRO A 286 -2.36 -3.70 -38.74
N GLN A 287 -3.63 -3.63 -39.15
CA GLN A 287 -4.33 -2.40 -39.46
C GLN A 287 -5.50 -2.25 -38.47
N PRO A 288 -5.35 -1.43 -37.42
CA PRO A 288 -6.44 -1.19 -36.49
C PRO A 288 -7.45 -0.23 -37.10
N ASP A 289 -8.73 -0.42 -36.81
CA ASP A 289 -9.79 0.50 -37.22
C ASP A 289 -9.56 1.89 -36.60
N THR A 290 -9.18 2.87 -37.43
CA THR A 290 -8.97 4.27 -37.02
C THR A 290 -10.22 5.13 -37.15
N THR A 291 -11.35 4.55 -37.58
CA THR A 291 -12.62 5.23 -37.89
C THR A 291 -13.29 5.93 -36.70
N CYS A 292 -12.80 5.71 -35.47
CA CYS A 292 -13.42 6.22 -34.25
C CYS A 292 -12.56 7.25 -33.48
N ALA A 293 -11.42 7.68 -34.02
CA ALA A 293 -10.58 8.68 -33.36
C ALA A 293 -11.05 10.09 -33.71
N ASN A 294 -11.77 10.74 -32.79
CA ASN A 294 -12.06 12.17 -32.90
C ASN A 294 -10.91 13.00 -32.37
N ASP A 295 -10.62 14.09 -33.06
CA ASP A 295 -9.51 14.99 -32.75
C ASP A 295 -9.90 16.11 -31.78
N SER A 296 -11.04 15.97 -31.09
CA SER A 296 -11.54 17.01 -30.21
C SER A 296 -10.57 17.35 -29.07
N ILE A 297 -10.35 18.65 -28.87
CA ILE A 297 -9.51 19.22 -27.80
C ILE A 297 -10.04 18.82 -26.40
N LEU A 298 -11.35 18.58 -26.29
CA LEU A 298 -11.99 18.21 -25.02
C LEU A 298 -11.61 16.79 -24.57
N LEU A 299 -11.15 15.91 -25.46
CA LEU A 299 -10.78 14.54 -25.12
C LEU A 299 -9.35 14.46 -24.59
N SER A 300 -9.14 13.78 -23.47
CA SER A 300 -7.78 13.38 -23.08
C SER A 300 -7.17 12.37 -24.04
N SER A 301 -5.85 12.25 -24.02
CA SER A 301 -5.11 11.20 -24.73
C SER A 301 -5.68 9.81 -24.46
N GLY A 302 -6.01 9.50 -23.21
CA GLY A 302 -6.64 8.26 -22.81
C GLY A 302 -8.04 8.11 -23.40
N ALA A 303 -8.91 9.12 -23.24
CA ALA A 303 -10.28 9.08 -23.73
C ALA A 303 -10.35 8.94 -25.26
N ARG A 304 -9.48 9.63 -26.00
CA ARG A 304 -9.39 9.58 -27.46
C ARG A 304 -9.26 8.17 -28.03
N TYR A 305 -8.46 7.31 -27.40
CA TYR A 305 -8.23 5.95 -27.88
C TYR A 305 -8.98 4.87 -27.10
N LEU A 306 -9.45 5.17 -25.89
CA LEU A 306 -10.14 4.19 -25.05
C LEU A 306 -11.66 4.31 -25.14
N PHE A 307 -12.23 5.48 -25.45
CA PHE A 307 -13.69 5.64 -25.47
C PHE A 307 -14.32 5.11 -26.76
N GLN A 308 -15.50 4.52 -26.63
CA GLN A 308 -16.33 4.13 -27.76
C GLN A 308 -17.26 5.30 -28.09
N LEU A 309 -17.11 5.89 -29.28
CA LEU A 309 -17.88 7.04 -29.75
C LEU A 309 -18.72 6.74 -31.00
N ARG A 310 -18.60 5.53 -31.57
CA ARG A 310 -19.23 5.15 -32.85
C ARG A 310 -20.75 5.29 -32.87
N GLN A 311 -21.41 5.05 -31.73
CA GLN A 311 -22.86 5.19 -31.60
C GLN A 311 -23.33 6.60 -31.23
N TRP A 312 -22.41 7.56 -31.13
CA TRP A 312 -22.65 8.93 -30.66
C TRP A 312 -22.33 9.98 -31.74
N GLN A 313 -22.49 9.61 -33.01
CA GLN A 313 -22.30 10.50 -34.16
C GLN A 313 -23.64 10.84 -34.80
N TYR A 314 -23.90 12.12 -35.06
CA TYR A 314 -25.11 12.61 -35.74
C TYR A 314 -24.78 13.81 -36.63
N ASN A 315 -25.17 13.77 -37.91
CA ASN A 315 -24.92 14.83 -38.90
C ASN A 315 -23.44 15.31 -38.96
N GLY A 316 -22.48 14.40 -38.79
CA GLY A 316 -21.05 14.74 -38.78
C GLY A 316 -20.52 15.24 -37.43
N TYR A 317 -21.38 15.56 -36.47
CA TYR A 317 -21.00 15.94 -35.11
C TYR A 317 -20.88 14.71 -34.21
N CYS A 318 -19.84 14.66 -33.38
CA CYS A 318 -19.74 13.66 -32.33
C CYS A 318 -20.13 14.22 -30.97
N PHE A 319 -20.84 13.42 -30.19
CA PHE A 319 -21.29 13.76 -28.86
C PHE A 319 -20.65 12.85 -27.82
N LEU A 320 -20.48 13.39 -26.62
CA LEU A 320 -20.00 12.65 -25.46
C LEU A 320 -21.06 12.71 -24.36
N ASP A 321 -21.47 11.55 -23.85
CA ASP A 321 -22.42 11.50 -22.74
C ASP A 321 -21.83 12.16 -21.48
N LYS A 322 -22.68 12.83 -20.69
CA LYS A 322 -22.24 13.61 -19.52
C LYS A 322 -21.46 12.75 -18.50
N ALA A 323 -21.77 11.45 -18.37
CA ALA A 323 -21.05 10.55 -17.46
C ALA A 323 -19.64 10.21 -17.97
N SER A 324 -19.48 9.91 -19.25
CA SER A 324 -18.16 9.77 -19.90
C SER A 324 -17.38 11.10 -19.88
N GLY A 325 -18.08 12.24 -19.96
CA GLY A 325 -17.52 13.58 -19.75
C GLY A 325 -16.83 13.71 -18.41
N VAL A 326 -17.51 13.34 -17.32
CA VAL A 326 -16.92 13.34 -15.97
C VAL A 326 -15.67 12.45 -15.89
N ILE A 327 -15.69 11.25 -16.46
CA ILE A 327 -14.50 10.36 -16.48
C ILE A 327 -13.37 11.01 -17.27
N ASN A 328 -13.71 11.71 -18.35
CA ASN A 328 -12.78 12.53 -19.11
C ASN A 328 -12.52 13.90 -18.45
N GLY A 329 -12.89 14.16 -17.20
CA GLY A 329 -12.59 15.44 -16.52
C GLY A 329 -13.19 16.67 -17.19
N VAL A 330 -14.28 16.50 -17.91
CA VAL A 330 -15.07 17.56 -18.54
C VAL A 330 -16.43 17.60 -17.87
N LEU A 331 -16.72 18.68 -17.15
CA LEU A 331 -18.00 18.91 -16.50
C LEU A 331 -18.85 19.81 -17.39
N CYS A 332 -20.10 19.42 -17.64
CA CYS A 332 -20.97 20.11 -18.56
C CYS A 332 -22.32 20.44 -17.91
N VAL A 333 -22.70 21.71 -17.98
CA VAL A 333 -24.02 22.22 -17.59
C VAL A 333 -24.69 22.82 -18.81
N GLU A 334 -25.94 22.43 -19.04
CA GLU A 334 -26.74 22.87 -20.18
C GLU A 334 -27.78 23.87 -19.68
N LEU A 335 -27.82 25.05 -20.28
CA LEU A 335 -28.83 26.08 -20.00
C LEU A 335 -29.43 26.54 -21.32
N GLY A 336 -30.67 26.12 -21.58
CA GLY A 336 -31.33 26.40 -22.87
C GLY A 336 -30.65 25.68 -24.02
N HIS A 337 -30.04 26.43 -24.94
CA HIS A 337 -29.33 25.90 -26.11
C HIS A 337 -27.80 26.09 -26.03
N THR A 338 -27.31 26.48 -24.86
CA THR A 338 -25.91 26.78 -24.60
C THR A 338 -25.33 25.78 -23.60
N TYR A 339 -24.19 25.19 -23.94
CA TYR A 339 -23.43 24.29 -23.08
C TYR A 339 -22.25 25.04 -22.44
N TYR A 340 -22.23 25.07 -21.11
CA TYR A 340 -21.13 25.56 -20.31
C TYR A 340 -20.27 24.37 -19.88
N ILE A 341 -19.04 24.32 -20.39
CA ILE A 341 -18.15 23.17 -20.27
C ILE A 341 -16.90 23.58 -19.51
N LEU A 342 -16.67 23.00 -18.33
CA LEU A 342 -15.43 23.15 -17.57
C LEU A 342 -14.52 21.95 -17.83
N ASP A 343 -13.38 22.18 -18.46
CA ASP A 343 -12.31 21.19 -18.60
C ASP A 343 -11.34 21.33 -17.42
N ILE A 344 -11.34 20.33 -16.53
CA ILE A 344 -10.50 20.30 -15.32
C ILE A 344 -9.02 20.09 -15.67
N LYS A 345 -8.71 19.46 -16.80
CA LYS A 345 -7.32 19.25 -17.24
C LYS A 345 -6.69 20.58 -17.62
N LEU A 346 -7.46 21.42 -18.31
CA LEU A 346 -7.01 22.72 -18.81
C LEU A 346 -7.31 23.86 -17.83
N TRP A 347 -8.14 23.63 -16.82
CA TRP A 347 -8.72 24.66 -15.94
C TRP A 347 -9.36 25.81 -16.75
N LYS A 348 -10.05 25.46 -17.84
CA LYS A 348 -10.70 26.40 -18.76
C LYS A 348 -12.18 26.10 -18.91
N THR A 349 -12.97 27.15 -19.03
CA THR A 349 -14.39 27.09 -19.36
C THR A 349 -14.61 27.40 -20.84
N PHE A 350 -15.34 26.55 -21.53
CA PHE A 350 -15.79 26.74 -22.90
C PHE A 350 -17.31 26.93 -22.90
N VAL A 351 -17.79 27.77 -23.81
CA VAL A 351 -19.22 27.99 -24.04
C VAL A 351 -19.50 27.62 -25.48
N ILE A 352 -20.43 26.69 -25.68
CA ILE A 352 -20.80 26.18 -27.01
C ILE A 352 -22.30 26.38 -27.20
N ASP A 353 -22.65 27.15 -28.22
CA ASP A 353 -24.03 27.22 -28.70
C ASP A 353 -24.26 26.11 -29.73
N LEU A 354 -25.30 25.30 -29.53
CA LEU A 354 -25.56 24.16 -30.41
C LEU A 354 -26.14 24.64 -31.75
N PRO A 355 -25.44 24.43 -32.89
CA PRO A 355 -25.94 24.83 -34.19
C PRO A 355 -27.23 24.07 -34.52
N GLU A 356 -28.14 24.70 -35.28
CA GLU A 356 -29.44 24.14 -35.65
C GLU A 356 -29.31 22.76 -36.31
N GLU A 357 -28.28 22.55 -37.12
CA GLU A 357 -27.99 21.30 -37.85
C GLU A 357 -27.61 20.12 -36.94
N ALA A 358 -27.04 20.43 -35.77
CA ALA A 358 -26.68 19.44 -34.76
C ALA A 358 -27.86 19.11 -33.83
N ARG A 359 -29.00 19.81 -33.96
CA ARG A 359 -30.20 19.56 -33.16
C ARG A 359 -30.96 18.37 -33.73
N VAL A 360 -31.05 17.34 -32.90
CA VAL A 360 -31.77 16.13 -33.24
C VAL A 360 -33.28 16.40 -33.11
N PRO A 361 -34.10 16.10 -34.13
CA PRO A 361 -35.53 16.30 -34.04
C PRO A 361 -36.18 15.31 -33.06
N PRO A 362 -37.30 15.67 -32.39
CA PRO A 362 -37.92 14.85 -31.35
C PRO A 362 -38.32 13.42 -31.78
N GLY A 363 -38.54 13.21 -33.08
CA GLY A 363 -38.90 11.89 -33.64
C GLY A 363 -37.72 10.97 -33.96
N HIS A 364 -36.48 11.44 -33.85
CA HIS A 364 -35.30 10.63 -34.19
C HIS A 364 -34.92 9.70 -33.02
N PRO A 365 -34.53 8.43 -33.26
CA PRO A 365 -34.21 7.47 -32.20
C PRO A 365 -33.06 7.91 -31.27
N MET A 366 -32.18 8.80 -31.73
CA MET A 366 -31.07 9.31 -30.93
C MET A 366 -31.44 10.50 -30.03
N TYR A 367 -32.65 11.08 -30.17
CA TYR A 367 -33.06 12.29 -29.45
C TYR A 367 -32.92 12.16 -27.93
N SER A 368 -33.39 11.05 -27.37
CA SER A 368 -33.34 10.77 -25.93
C SER A 368 -31.90 10.63 -25.39
N ARG A 369 -31.02 9.99 -26.18
CA ARG A 369 -29.60 9.81 -25.80
C ARG A 369 -28.80 11.09 -25.92
N LEU A 370 -28.98 11.84 -27.00
CA LEU A 370 -28.20 13.05 -27.28
C LEU A 370 -28.53 14.20 -26.34
N ARG A 371 -29.74 14.24 -25.77
CA ARG A 371 -30.09 15.17 -24.67
C ARG A 371 -29.25 14.96 -23.39
N CYS A 372 -28.68 13.76 -23.22
CA CYS A 372 -27.82 13.42 -22.10
C CYS A 372 -26.33 13.59 -22.43
N ALA A 373 -26.00 14.14 -23.60
CA ALA A 373 -24.65 14.31 -24.10
C ALA A 373 -24.39 15.78 -24.47
N PHE A 374 -23.13 16.10 -24.72
CA PHE A 374 -22.70 17.40 -25.22
C PHE A 374 -21.83 17.20 -26.46
N PRO A 375 -21.84 18.15 -27.41
CA PRO A 375 -21.04 18.05 -28.62
C PRO A 375 -19.56 18.16 -28.30
N LEU A 376 -18.75 17.35 -28.96
CA LEU A 376 -17.31 17.50 -29.00
C LEU A 376 -16.96 18.55 -30.07
N LEU A 377 -16.11 19.51 -29.72
CA LEU A 377 -15.60 20.48 -30.68
C LEU A 377 -14.62 19.78 -31.62
N ASP A 378 -14.89 19.79 -32.92
CA ASP A 378 -13.90 19.40 -33.91
C ASP A 378 -12.92 20.55 -34.15
N HIS A 379 -11.67 20.21 -34.50
CA HIS A 379 -10.72 21.20 -35.00
C HIS A 379 -11.27 21.78 -36.31
N ALA A 380 -11.78 23.01 -36.25
CA ALA A 380 -11.84 23.89 -37.41
C ALA A 380 -10.44 24.48 -37.67
#